data_AF-A0A0F8WVJ6-F1
#
_entry.id   AF-A0A0F8WVJ6-F1
#
_cell.length_a   1.000
_cell.length_b   1.000
_cell.length_c   1.000
_cell.angle_alpha   90.00
_cell.angle_beta   90.00
_cell.angle_gamma   90.00
#
_symmetry.space_group_name_H-M   'P 1'
#
loop_
_entity.id
_entity.type
_entity.pdbx_description
1 polymer ?
#
loop_
_entity_poly.entity_id
_entity_poly.type
_entity_poly.pdbx_seq_one_letter_code
_entity_poly.pdbx_strand_id
1 'polypeptide(L)'
;MSSDRQERARVRSRIGSLILAFCKRRVGPFHMEDLRRFVEEYSSGKVAPDSPGRVLRHLQQEGVLGYRVVNRKESFYEVLWVGKRPAEQAELFEARAS
;
A
#
# COMPACT_ATOMS: atom_id res chain seq x y z
N MET A 1 -3.27 30.54 3.60
CA MET A 1 -3.89 29.50 4.46
C MET A 1 -4.09 28.25 3.62
N SER A 2 -3.30 27.19 3.84
CA SER A 2 -3.51 25.92 3.15
C SER A 2 -4.82 25.32 3.66
N SER A 3 -5.82 25.19 2.78
CA SER A 3 -7.09 24.55 3.15
C SER A 3 -6.82 23.11 3.61
N ASP A 4 -7.48 22.68 4.67
CA ASP A 4 -7.39 21.33 5.28
C ASP A 4 -7.43 20.18 4.25
N ARG A 5 -8.13 20.38 3.12
CA ARG A 5 -8.16 19.46 1.97
C ARG A 5 -6.79 19.26 1.29
N GLN A 6 -6.00 20.32 1.09
CA GLN A 6 -4.67 20.23 0.46
C GLN A 6 -3.69 19.50 1.38
N GLU A 7 -3.76 19.75 2.68
CA GLU A 7 -2.90 19.07 3.66
C GLU A 7 -3.19 17.57 3.69
N ARG A 8 -4.47 17.17 3.71
CA ARG A 8 -4.88 15.76 3.64
C ARG A 8 -4.42 15.08 2.35
N ALA A 9 -4.48 15.78 1.22
CA ALA A 9 -4.02 15.24 -0.06
C ALA A 9 -2.50 14.97 -0.04
N ARG A 10 -1.71 15.90 0.51
CA ARG A 10 -0.25 15.76 0.67
C ARG A 10 0.11 14.61 1.59
N VAL A 11 -0.55 14.52 2.75
CA VAL A 11 -0.35 13.43 3.71
C VAL A 11 -0.64 12.08 3.06
N ARG A 12 -1.75 11.96 2.32
CA ARG A 12 -2.11 10.71 1.61
C ARG A 12 -1.08 10.33 0.55
N SER A 13 -0.62 11.30 -0.25
CA SER A 13 0.42 11.07 -1.27
C SER A 13 1.75 10.62 -0.63
N ARG A 14 2.12 11.22 0.51
CA ARG A 14 3.32 10.85 1.25
C ARG A 14 3.23 9.46 1.88
N ILE A 15 2.11 9.15 2.55
CA ILE A 15 1.84 7.80 3.08
C ILE A 15 1.90 6.76 1.96
N GLY A 16 1.28 7.05 0.81
CA GLY A 16 1.32 6.14 -0.34
C GLY A 16 2.74 5.87 -0.83
N SER A 17 3.58 6.92 -0.92
CA SER A 17 4.98 6.78 -1.30
C SER A 17 5.79 5.94 -0.31
N LEU A 18 5.54 6.11 1.00
CA LEU A 18 6.19 5.31 2.05
C LEU A 18 5.75 3.84 1.99
N ILE A 19 4.46 3.57 1.78
CA ILE A 19 3.94 2.21 1.62
C ILE A 19 4.61 1.53 0.42
N LEU A 20 4.72 2.21 -0.72
CA LEU A 20 5.40 1.65 -1.89
C LEU A 20 6.89 1.41 -1.62
N ALA A 21 7.57 2.30 -0.91
CA ALA A 21 8.96 2.12 -0.53
C ALA A 21 9.14 0.92 0.42
N PHE A 22 8.24 0.74 1.38
CA PHE A 22 8.21 -0.42 2.26
C PHE A 22 8.02 -1.71 1.46
N CYS A 23 6.97 -1.78 0.63
CA CYS A 23 6.66 -2.97 -0.14
C CYS A 23 7.76 -3.33 -1.16
N LYS A 24 8.47 -2.35 -1.72
CA LYS A 24 9.63 -2.59 -2.61
C LYS A 24 10.83 -3.18 -1.89
N ARG A 25 11.04 -2.81 -0.62
CA ARG A 25 12.17 -3.28 0.20
C ARG A 25 11.88 -4.62 0.89
N ARG A 26 10.61 -4.97 1.05
CA ARG A 26 10.22 -6.21 1.74
C ARG A 26 10.43 -7.43 0.85
N VAL A 27 11.17 -8.38 1.38
CA VAL A 27 11.33 -9.73 0.84
C VAL A 27 10.55 -10.66 1.76
N GLY A 28 9.30 -10.97 1.38
CA GLY A 28 8.43 -11.89 2.11
C GLY A 28 7.26 -11.23 2.87
N PRO A 29 6.51 -12.04 3.64
CA PRO A 29 5.34 -11.58 4.38
C PRO A 29 5.68 -10.58 5.49
N PHE A 30 4.69 -9.77 5.87
CA PHE A 30 4.80 -8.74 6.91
C PHE A 30 3.50 -8.60 7.71
N HIS A 31 3.59 -8.12 8.94
CA HIS A 31 2.40 -7.73 9.70
C HIS A 31 1.99 -6.30 9.36
N MET A 32 0.68 -6.02 9.39
CA MET A 32 0.17 -4.64 9.23
C MET A 32 0.82 -3.66 10.21
N GLU A 33 1.17 -4.14 11.41
CA GLU A 33 1.85 -3.34 12.42
C GLU A 33 3.25 -2.90 11.98
N ASP A 34 3.99 -3.74 11.24
CA ASP A 34 5.30 -3.37 10.69
C ASP A 34 5.18 -2.23 9.67
N LEU A 35 4.12 -2.28 8.84
CA LEU A 35 3.82 -1.22 7.88
C LEU A 35 3.43 0.07 8.60
N ARG A 36 2.61 -0.01 9.65
CA ARG A 36 2.20 1.15 10.46
C ARG A 36 3.40 1.84 11.09
N ARG A 37 4.26 1.09 11.77
CA ARG A 37 5.49 1.61 12.39
C ARG A 37 6.40 2.27 11.38
N PHE A 38 6.62 1.64 10.23
CA PHE A 38 7.40 2.24 9.16
C PHE A 38 6.78 3.55 8.67
N VAL A 39 5.47 3.59 8.41
CA VAL A 39 4.84 4.84 7.99
C VAL A 39 4.95 5.92 9.06
N GLU A 40 4.74 5.58 10.33
CA GLU A 40 4.83 6.51 11.45
C GLU A 40 6.25 7.09 11.60
N GLU A 41 7.27 6.23 11.58
CA GLU A 41 8.69 6.61 11.70
C GLU A 41 9.13 7.59 10.60
N TYR A 42 8.70 7.36 9.35
CA TYR A 42 9.09 8.18 8.20
C TYR A 42 8.10 9.30 7.87
N SER A 43 6.95 9.35 8.57
CA SER A 43 6.02 10.47 8.51
C SER A 43 6.41 11.51 9.55
N SER A 44 6.76 12.71 9.11
CA SER A 44 7.14 13.82 10.00
C SER A 44 5.96 14.42 10.80
N GLY A 45 4.85 13.67 10.98
CA GLY A 45 3.63 14.11 11.64
C GLY A 45 2.75 12.96 12.10
N LYS A 46 1.75 13.25 12.94
CA LYS A 46 0.83 12.22 13.47
C LYS A 46 -0.02 11.62 12.35
N VAL A 47 0.31 10.41 11.92
CA VAL A 47 -0.52 9.60 11.02
C VAL A 47 -1.53 8.83 11.87
N ALA A 48 -2.83 8.94 11.54
CA ALA A 48 -3.83 8.17 12.26
C ALA A 48 -3.62 6.65 12.02
N PRO A 49 -3.77 5.78 13.05
CA PRO A 49 -3.43 4.35 12.98
C PRO A 49 -4.09 3.55 11.84
N ASP A 50 -5.27 4.00 11.41
CA ASP A 50 -6.04 3.38 10.32
C ASP A 50 -5.59 3.80 8.92
N SER A 51 -4.86 4.90 8.80
CA SER A 51 -4.49 5.49 7.51
C SER A 51 -3.63 4.57 6.65
N PRO A 52 -2.59 3.89 7.18
CA PRO A 52 -1.74 3.02 6.37
C PRO A 52 -2.52 1.87 5.71
N GLY A 53 -3.40 1.20 6.45
CA GLY A 53 -4.23 0.12 5.91
C GLY A 53 -5.21 0.59 4.84
N ARG A 54 -5.85 1.77 5.04
CA ARG A 54 -6.74 2.37 4.04
C ARG A 54 -6.01 2.76 2.76
N VAL A 55 -4.83 3.37 2.89
CA VAL A 55 -4.03 3.78 1.73
C VAL A 55 -3.47 2.55 1.01
N LEU A 56 -3.04 1.51 1.72
CA LEU A 56 -2.60 0.24 1.13
C LEU A 56 -3.71 -0.38 0.26
N ARG A 57 -4.93 -0.49 0.80
CA ARG A 57 -6.09 -1.01 0.04
C ARG A 57 -6.39 -0.14 -1.17
N HIS A 58 -6.29 1.19 -1.02
CA HIS A 58 -6.51 2.11 -2.13
C HIS A 58 -5.49 1.92 -3.25
N LEU A 59 -4.20 1.81 -2.93
CA LEU A 59 -3.14 1.56 -3.91
C LEU A 59 -3.33 0.21 -4.65
N GLN A 60 -3.87 -0.79 -3.97
CA GLN A 60 -4.25 -2.05 -4.61
C GLN A 60 -5.42 -1.86 -5.59
N GLN A 61 -6.46 -1.13 -5.19
CA GLN A 61 -7.60 -0.81 -6.05
C GLN A 61 -7.21 0.02 -7.28
N GLU A 62 -6.23 0.91 -7.14
CA GLU A 62 -5.65 1.69 -8.25
C GLU A 62 -4.69 0.87 -9.14
N GLY A 63 -4.39 -0.38 -8.78
CA GLY A 63 -3.48 -1.23 -9.54
C GLY A 63 -2.02 -0.78 -9.47
N VAL A 64 -1.61 -0.12 -8.38
CA VAL A 64 -0.23 0.32 -8.14
C VAL A 64 0.61 -0.76 -7.44
N LEU A 65 -0.05 -1.61 -6.65
CA LEU A 65 0.59 -2.76 -6.00
C LEU A 65 -0.41 -3.91 -5.86
N GLY A 66 0.11 -5.12 -5.69
CA GLY A 66 -0.69 -6.31 -5.37
C GLY A 66 -0.22 -6.94 -4.07
N TYR A 67 -1.17 -7.26 -3.20
CA TYR A 67 -0.91 -8.03 -1.98
C TYR A 67 -2.02 -9.06 -1.73
N ARG A 68 -1.71 -10.09 -0.94
CA ARG A 68 -2.69 -11.00 -0.37
C ARG A 68 -2.63 -11.00 1.15
N VAL A 69 -3.77 -11.31 1.78
CA VAL A 69 -3.83 -11.53 3.22
C VAL A 69 -3.61 -13.02 3.46
N VAL A 70 -2.48 -13.36 4.08
CA VAL A 70 -2.11 -14.74 4.40
C VAL A 70 -2.86 -15.21 5.64
N ASN A 71 -2.91 -14.37 6.68
CA ASN A 71 -3.68 -14.64 7.90
C ASN A 71 -4.40 -13.37 8.36
N ARG A 72 -5.74 -13.41 8.36
CA ARG A 72 -6.58 -12.26 8.76
C ARG A 72 -6.48 -11.97 10.26
N LYS A 73 -6.44 -13.00 11.11
CA LYS A 73 -6.42 -12.82 12.57
C LYS A 73 -5.13 -12.14 13.02
N GLU A 74 -4.02 -12.49 12.38
CA GLU A 74 -2.69 -11.96 12.69
C GLU A 74 -2.34 -10.71 11.86
N SER A 75 -3.26 -10.25 11.01
CA SER A 75 -2.99 -9.16 10.07
C SER A 75 -1.68 -9.39 9.31
N PHE A 76 -1.54 -10.58 8.72
CA PHE A 76 -0.35 -11.05 8.03
C PHE A 76 -0.56 -10.97 6.51
N TYR A 77 0.32 -10.26 5.83
CA TYR A 77 0.18 -9.85 4.44
C TYR A 77 1.42 -10.28 3.66
N GLU A 78 1.25 -10.53 2.37
CA GLU A 78 2.35 -10.83 1.46
C GLU A 78 2.24 -9.94 0.22
N VAL A 79 3.33 -9.28 -0.12
CA VAL A 79 3.45 -8.48 -1.34
C VAL A 79 3.64 -9.43 -2.52
N LEU A 80 2.75 -9.33 -3.51
CA LEU A 80 2.83 -10.13 -4.74
C LEU A 80 3.63 -9.39 -5.81
N TRP A 81 3.42 -8.07 -5.92
CA TRP A 81 4.12 -7.20 -6.85
C TRP A 81 3.99 -5.74 -6.42
N VAL A 82 4.94 -4.91 -6.84
CA VAL A 82 4.91 -3.45 -6.66
C VAL A 82 5.40 -2.80 -7.95
N GLY A 83 4.61 -1.94 -8.60
CA GLY A 83 5.00 -1.42 -9.91
C GLY A 83 4.20 -0.23 -10.45
N LYS A 84 4.39 0.07 -11.75
CA LYS A 84 3.29 0.22 -12.73
C LYS A 84 3.07 -1.18 -13.31
N ARG A 85 1.82 -1.64 -13.39
CA ARG A 85 1.43 -2.97 -13.90
C ARG A 85 2.27 -3.38 -15.12
N PRO A 86 2.91 -4.57 -15.15
CA PRO A 86 3.45 -5.10 -16.39
C PRO A 86 2.27 -5.28 -17.35
N ALA A 87 2.27 -4.53 -18.46
CA ALA A 87 1.27 -4.67 -19.51
C ALA A 87 1.23 -6.12 -20.05
N GLU A 88 2.34 -6.86 -19.91
CA GLU A 88 2.47 -8.28 -20.26
C GLU A 88 1.60 -9.25 -19.43
N GLN A 89 0.99 -8.82 -18.33
CA GLN A 89 0.11 -9.69 -17.53
C GLN A 89 -1.39 -9.40 -17.68
N ALA A 90 -1.78 -8.41 -18.49
CA ALA A 90 -3.20 -8.18 -18.83
C ALA A 90 -3.75 -9.34 -19.69
N GLU A 91 -2.96 -9.84 -20.63
CA GLU A 91 -3.33 -10.95 -21.51
C GLU A 91 -3.53 -12.27 -20.72
N LEU A 92 -2.80 -12.45 -19.62
CA LEU A 92 -2.91 -13.64 -18.75
C LEU A 92 -4.22 -13.71 -17.94
N PHE A 93 -4.87 -12.58 -17.68
CA PHE A 93 -6.17 -12.55 -16.99
C PHE A 93 -7.35 -12.55 -17.96
N GLU A 94 -7.22 -11.97 -19.16
CA GLU A 94 -8.25 -12.08 -20.21
C GLU A 94 -8.40 -13.53 -20.70
N ALA A 95 -7.30 -14.29 -20.78
CA ALA A 95 -7.32 -15.71 -21.15
C ALA A 95 -8.03 -16.63 -20.12
N ARG A 96 -8.32 -16.15 -18.91
CA ARG A 96 -8.99 -16.91 -17.84
C ARG A 96 -10.47 -16.53 -17.67
N ALA A 97 -10.95 -15.56 -18.45
CA ALA A 97 -12.32 -15.09 -18.46
C ALA A 97 -13.08 -15.45 -19.76
N SER A 98 -12.46 -16.23 -20.65
CA SER A 98 -13.07 -16.81 -21.86
C SER A 98 -13.34 -18.29 -21.70
#